data_AF-A0A256FWU2-F1
#
_entry.id   AF-A0A256FWU2-F1
#
_cell.length_a   1.000
_cell.length_b   1.000
_cell.length_c   1.000
_cell.angle_alpha   90.00
_cell.angle_beta   90.00
_cell.angle_gamma   90.00
#
_symmetry.space_group_name_H-M   'P 1'
#
loop_
_entity.id
_entity.type
_entity.pdbx_description
1 polymer ?
#
loop_
_entity_poly.entity_id
_entity_poly.type
_entity_poly.pdbx_seq_one_letter_code
_entity_poly.pdbx_strand_id
1 'polypeptide(L)'
;MADTYGNPALTWRAITFSWAPYVGLGAITTMETLAGILATIGVLKMVTSIGKDYSTFARGKSWAMLGALCAIAVWGIGFMVVAGDWFMAWQAKENPLNTQLGALLYSLPSMMAVVILMVHKEEAK
;
A
#
# COMPACT_ATOMS: atom_id res chain seq x y z
N MET A 1 -22.52 7.18 -9.72
CA MET A 1 -22.62 5.76 -9.38
C MET A 1 -24.07 5.34 -9.46
N ALA A 2 -24.41 4.50 -10.44
CA ALA A 2 -25.72 3.87 -10.62
C ALA A 2 -25.68 2.37 -10.23
N ASP A 3 -24.62 1.97 -9.54
CA ASP A 3 -24.14 0.61 -9.39
C ASP A 3 -24.47 -0.02 -8.02
N THR A 4 -25.21 0.69 -7.16
CA THR A 4 -25.78 0.14 -5.91
C THR A 4 -27.01 -0.75 -6.11
N TYR A 5 -27.29 -1.17 -7.36
CA TYR A 5 -28.42 -2.02 -7.74
C TYR A 5 -29.77 -1.53 -7.17
N GLY A 6 -29.93 -0.22 -7.04
CA GLY A 6 -31.14 0.41 -6.53
C GLY A 6 -31.34 0.32 -5.01
N ASN A 7 -30.33 -0.09 -4.24
CA ASN A 7 -30.42 -0.13 -2.77
C ASN A 7 -30.18 1.26 -2.16
N PRO A 8 -31.21 1.94 -1.59
CA PRO A 8 -31.06 3.28 -1.03
C PRO A 8 -30.18 3.31 0.23
N ALA A 9 -30.08 2.18 0.95
CA ALA A 9 -29.25 2.09 2.14
C ALA A 9 -27.75 2.10 1.84
N LEU A 10 -27.35 1.97 0.56
CA LEU A 10 -25.95 1.99 0.14
C LEU A 10 -25.51 3.34 -0.45
N THR A 11 -26.45 4.26 -0.70
CA THR A 11 -26.18 5.54 -1.35
C THR A 11 -25.98 6.70 -0.36
N TRP A 12 -26.21 6.51 0.94
CA TRP A 12 -26.07 7.57 1.95
C TRP A 12 -24.65 8.17 2.04
N ARG A 13 -23.63 7.37 1.71
CA ARG A 13 -22.21 7.77 1.66
C ARG A 13 -21.70 8.05 0.25
N ALA A 14 -22.60 8.26 -0.71
CA ALA A 14 -22.24 8.50 -2.09
C ALA A 14 -21.47 9.82 -2.24
N ILE A 15 -20.33 9.75 -2.92
CA ILE A 15 -19.54 10.93 -3.28
C ILE A 15 -20.00 11.37 -4.68
N THR A 16 -20.69 12.50 -4.76
CA THR A 16 -21.30 13.02 -6.02
C THR A 16 -20.48 14.14 -6.67
N PHE A 17 -19.42 14.60 -6.01
CA PHE A 17 -18.56 15.65 -6.52
C PHE A 17 -17.75 15.18 -7.74
N SER A 18 -17.80 15.96 -8.83
CA SER A 18 -17.07 15.65 -10.07
C SER A 18 -15.55 15.69 -9.90
N TRP A 19 -15.02 16.45 -8.94
CA TRP A 19 -13.59 16.58 -8.69
C TRP A 19 -13.00 15.47 -7.80
N ALA A 20 -13.83 14.78 -7.01
CA ALA A 20 -13.36 13.83 -6.00
C ALA A 20 -12.57 12.63 -6.55
N PRO A 21 -12.96 12.03 -7.70
CA PRO A 21 -12.16 10.94 -8.30
C PRO A 21 -10.75 11.38 -8.68
N TYR A 22 -10.58 12.62 -9.17
CA TYR A 22 -9.27 13.15 -9.56
C TYR A 22 -8.35 13.35 -8.35
N VAL A 23 -8.91 13.83 -7.23
CA VAL A 23 -8.17 13.96 -5.97
C VAL A 23 -7.79 12.59 -5.41
N GLY A 24 -8.72 11.62 -5.44
CA GLY A 24 -8.46 10.25 -5.02
C GLY A 24 -7.35 9.60 -5.84
N LEU A 25 -7.41 9.72 -7.16
CA LEU A 25 -6.37 9.23 -8.07
C LEU A 25 -5.02 9.88 -7.77
N GLY A 26 -4.99 11.22 -7.65
CA GLY A 26 -3.76 11.95 -7.33
C GLY A 26 -3.13 11.52 -6.01
N ALA A 27 -3.94 11.30 -4.97
CA ALA A 27 -3.47 10.83 -3.67
C ALA A 27 -2.89 9.40 -3.75
N ILE A 28 -3.56 8.48 -4.44
CA ILE A 28 -3.11 7.10 -4.64
C ILE A 28 -1.78 7.09 -5.42
N THR A 29 -1.73 7.74 -6.58
CA THR A 29 -0.52 7.77 -7.42
C THR A 29 0.66 8.39 -6.68
N THR A 30 0.44 9.46 -5.91
CA THR A 30 1.51 10.10 -5.13
C THR A 30 2.04 9.15 -4.04
N MET A 31 1.16 8.48 -3.31
CA MET A 31 1.55 7.52 -2.26
C MET A 31 2.25 6.28 -2.81
N GLU A 32 1.81 5.76 -3.97
CA GLU A 32 2.48 4.64 -4.65
C GLU A 32 3.87 5.04 -5.15
N THR A 33 3.98 6.25 -5.71
CA THR A 33 5.26 6.81 -6.16
C THR A 33 6.22 6.97 -4.97
N LEU A 34 5.73 7.50 -3.85
CA LEU A 34 6.50 7.59 -2.61
C LEU A 34 6.93 6.20 -2.10
N ALA A 35 6.02 5.24 -2.09
CA ALA A 35 6.33 3.86 -1.68
C ALA A 35 7.48 3.28 -2.51
N GLY A 36 7.41 3.42 -3.84
CA GLY A 36 8.46 2.99 -4.77
C GLY A 36 9.78 3.70 -4.52
N ILE A 37 9.81 5.03 -4.49
CA ILE A 37 11.03 5.83 -4.29
C ILE A 37 11.70 5.46 -2.95
N LEU A 38 10.95 5.41 -1.86
CA LEU A 38 11.48 5.09 -0.53
C LEU A 38 12.03 3.67 -0.46
N ALA A 39 11.30 2.70 -1.04
CA ALA A 39 11.74 1.31 -1.10
C ALA A 39 13.02 1.17 -1.94
N THR A 40 13.09 1.81 -3.12
CA THR A 40 14.28 1.80 -3.97
C THR A 40 15.48 2.42 -3.26
N ILE A 41 15.32 3.58 -2.60
CA ILE A 41 16.39 4.20 -1.80
C ILE A 41 16.87 3.24 -0.71
N GLY A 42 15.96 2.57 0.00
CA GLY A 42 16.29 1.60 1.02
C GLY A 42 17.10 0.42 0.48
N VAL A 43 16.66 -0.18 -0.63
CA VAL A 43 17.35 -1.30 -1.29
C VAL A 43 18.73 -0.87 -1.78
N LEU A 44 18.84 0.28 -2.46
CA LEU A 44 20.14 0.80 -2.93
C LEU A 44 21.11 1.03 -1.77
N LYS A 45 20.63 1.59 -0.65
CA LYS A 45 21.47 1.76 0.55
C LYS A 45 21.90 0.43 1.16
N MET A 46 21.01 -0.55 1.21
CA MET A 46 21.36 -1.89 1.71
C MET A 46 22.39 -2.57 0.82
N VAL A 47 22.21 -2.55 -0.51
CA VAL A 47 23.13 -3.16 -1.48
C VAL A 47 24.51 -2.51 -1.46
N THR A 48 24.58 -1.17 -1.39
CA THR A 48 25.85 -0.43 -1.32
C THR A 48 26.55 -0.52 0.05
N SER A 49 25.88 -1.11 1.04
CA SER A 49 26.40 -1.34 2.39
C SER A 49 26.76 -2.80 2.64
N ILE A 50 26.65 -3.68 1.63
CA ILE A 50 27.13 -5.06 1.73
C ILE A 50 28.63 -5.03 2.01
N GLY A 51 29.05 -5.66 3.12
CA GLY A 51 30.44 -5.68 3.58
C GLY A 51 30.90 -4.47 4.41
N LYS A 52 30.00 -3.52 4.71
CA LYS A 52 30.25 -2.40 5.64
C LYS A 52 29.67 -2.69 7.02
N ASP A 53 29.88 -1.76 7.96
CA ASP A 53 29.31 -1.81 9.30
C ASP A 53 27.77 -1.85 9.30
N TYR A 54 27.22 -2.63 10.23
CA TYR A 54 25.79 -2.91 10.35
C TYR A 54 24.96 -1.63 10.53
N SER A 55 25.50 -0.60 11.20
CA SER A 55 24.80 0.67 11.40
C SER A 55 24.38 1.35 10.09
N THR A 56 25.20 1.21 9.04
CA THR A 56 24.92 1.79 7.72
C THR A 56 23.86 0.97 6.99
N PHE A 57 23.91 -0.35 7.12
CA PHE A 57 22.90 -1.27 6.58
C PHE A 57 21.53 -1.07 7.25
N ALA A 58 21.51 -0.92 8.57
CA ALA A 58 20.30 -0.67 9.35
C ALA A 58 19.57 0.60 8.92
N ARG A 59 20.32 1.67 8.57
CA ARG A 59 19.72 2.90 8.05
C ARG A 59 19.03 2.67 6.70
N GLY A 60 19.55 1.78 5.85
CA GLY A 60 18.90 1.34 4.61
C GLY A 60 17.58 0.60 4.86
N LYS A 61 17.53 -0.26 5.88
CA LYS A 61 16.30 -0.96 6.29
C LYS A 61 15.18 0.02 6.63
N SER A 62 15.48 1.08 7.38
CA SER A 62 14.46 2.08 7.75
C SER A 62 13.79 2.72 6.53
N TRP A 63 14.54 3.02 5.47
CA TRP A 63 13.98 3.55 4.21
C TRP A 63 13.12 2.51 3.49
N ALA A 64 13.58 1.26 3.44
CA ALA A 64 12.80 0.17 2.83
C ALA A 64 11.50 -0.11 3.60
N MET A 65 11.54 -0.08 4.94
CA MET A 65 10.37 -0.23 5.80
C MET A 65 9.39 0.94 5.63
N LEU A 66 9.86 2.18 5.50
CA LEU A 66 8.99 3.33 5.21
C LEU A 66 8.27 3.17 3.87
N GLY A 67 8.97 2.74 2.81
CA GLY A 67 8.35 2.45 1.52
C GLY A 67 7.30 1.34 1.61
N ALA A 68 7.61 0.26 2.33
CA ALA A 68 6.67 -0.83 2.56
C ALA A 68 5.44 -0.40 3.37
N LEU A 69 5.60 0.48 4.37
CA LEU A 69 4.48 1.06 5.13
C LEU A 69 3.57 1.92 4.24
N CYS A 70 4.14 2.71 3.33
CA CYS A 70 3.36 3.45 2.33
C CYS A 70 2.55 2.50 1.43
N ALA A 71 3.17 1.41 0.96
CA ALA A 71 2.47 0.40 0.16
C ALA A 71 1.33 -0.28 0.95
N ILE A 72 1.55 -0.59 2.23
CA ILE A 72 0.51 -1.14 3.12
C ILE A 72 -0.64 -0.14 3.32
N ALA A 73 -0.33 1.16 3.45
CA ALA A 73 -1.37 2.18 3.58
C ALA A 73 -2.25 2.27 2.32
N VAL A 74 -1.65 2.24 1.13
CA VAL A 74 -2.41 2.29 -0.13
C VAL A 74 -3.16 0.99 -0.40
N TRP A 75 -2.45 -0.14 -0.44
CA TRP A 75 -3.02 -1.41 -0.86
C TRP A 75 -3.79 -2.10 0.26
N GLY A 76 -3.23 -2.13 1.48
CA GLY A 76 -3.89 -2.71 2.63
C GLY A 76 -5.07 -1.86 3.11
N ILE A 77 -4.86 -0.59 3.45
CA ILE A 77 -5.97 0.23 3.98
C ILE A 77 -6.84 0.76 2.85
N GLY A 78 -6.26 1.39 1.83
CA GLY A 78 -7.01 1.98 0.72
C GLY A 78 -7.80 0.96 -0.09
N PHE A 79 -7.14 -0.05 -0.67
CA PHE A 79 -7.82 -1.00 -1.55
C PHE A 79 -8.49 -2.17 -0.83
N MET A 80 -7.92 -2.71 0.25
CA MET A 80 -8.58 -3.82 0.96
C MET A 80 -9.78 -3.33 1.78
N VAL A 81 -9.62 -2.24 2.55
CA VAL A 81 -10.65 -1.77 3.50
C VAL A 81 -11.56 -0.72 2.86
N VAL A 82 -11.00 0.39 2.37
CA VAL A 82 -11.81 1.52 1.87
C VAL A 82 -12.52 1.15 0.57
N ALA A 83 -11.83 0.56 -0.40
CA ALA A 83 -12.49 0.12 -1.64
C ALA A 83 -13.47 -1.04 -1.39
N GLY A 84 -13.18 -1.92 -0.44
CA GLY A 84 -14.06 -3.01 -0.03
C GLY A 84 -15.38 -2.51 0.56
N ASP A 85 -15.32 -1.73 1.65
CA ASP A 85 -16.53 -1.31 2.36
C ASP A 85 -17.16 -0.05 1.74
N TRP A 86 -16.40 1.05 1.61
CA TRP A 86 -16.95 2.35 1.20
C TRP A 86 -17.45 2.33 -0.24
N PHE A 87 -16.66 1.74 -1.14
CA PHE A 87 -16.97 1.67 -2.57
C PHE A 87 -17.60 0.34 -3.00
N MET A 88 -17.79 -0.60 -2.06
CA MET A 88 -18.45 -1.88 -2.33
C MET A 88 -17.82 -2.61 -3.52
N ALA A 89 -16.48 -2.61 -3.62
CA ALA A 89 -15.77 -3.23 -4.75
C ALA A 89 -16.12 -4.71 -4.95
N TRP A 90 -16.54 -5.40 -3.87
CA TRP A 90 -17.05 -6.77 -3.91
C TRP A 90 -18.39 -6.95 -4.63
N GLN A 91 -19.15 -5.87 -4.86
CA GLN A 91 -20.42 -5.89 -5.60
C GLN A 91 -20.24 -5.71 -7.11
N ALA A 92 -19.00 -5.63 -7.60
CA ALA A 92 -18.74 -5.51 -9.03
C ALA A 92 -19.33 -6.72 -9.77
N LYS A 93 -20.05 -6.44 -10.87
CA LYS A 93 -20.72 -7.45 -11.69
C LYS A 93 -19.72 -8.44 -12.31
N GLU A 94 -18.53 -7.95 -12.63
CA GLU A 94 -17.44 -8.72 -13.19
C GLU A 94 -16.27 -8.76 -12.21
N ASN A 95 -15.75 -9.95 -11.94
CA ASN A 95 -14.56 -10.18 -11.10
C ASN A 95 -14.59 -9.44 -9.73
N PRO A 96 -15.60 -9.71 -8.88
CA PRO A 96 -15.81 -8.99 -7.61
C PRO A 96 -14.63 -9.03 -6.63
N LEU A 97 -13.79 -10.07 -6.73
CA LEU A 97 -12.62 -10.22 -5.86
C LEU A 97 -11.36 -9.53 -6.40
N ASN A 98 -11.34 -9.04 -7.64
CA ASN A 98 -10.11 -8.59 -8.29
C ASN A 98 -9.41 -7.45 -7.52
N THR A 99 -10.17 -6.48 -7.02
CA THR A 99 -9.65 -5.37 -6.22
C THR A 99 -9.00 -5.86 -4.92
N GLN A 100 -9.63 -6.82 -4.24
CA GLN A 100 -9.15 -7.36 -2.97
C GLN A 100 -7.95 -8.28 -3.17
N LEU A 101 -7.96 -9.11 -4.22
CA LEU A 101 -6.82 -9.96 -4.59
C LEU A 101 -5.61 -9.11 -4.98
N GLY A 102 -5.81 -8.06 -5.78
CA GLY A 102 -4.75 -7.10 -6.10
C GLY A 102 -4.18 -6.43 -4.85
N ALA A 103 -5.06 -5.93 -3.97
CA ALA A 103 -4.67 -5.37 -2.68
C ALA A 103 -3.85 -6.34 -1.83
N LEU A 104 -4.25 -7.61 -1.77
CA LEU A 104 -3.57 -8.64 -1.02
C LEU A 104 -2.17 -8.93 -1.59
N LEU A 105 -2.05 -9.02 -2.93
CA LEU A 105 -0.78 -9.30 -3.62
C LEU A 105 0.30 -8.24 -3.35
N TYR A 106 -0.08 -6.97 -3.18
CA TYR A 106 0.88 -5.90 -2.86
C TYR A 106 1.08 -5.71 -1.35
N SER A 107 0.02 -5.84 -0.55
CA SER A 107 0.10 -5.60 0.90
C SER A 107 0.82 -6.72 1.65
N LEU A 108 0.59 -8.00 1.31
CA LEU A 108 1.21 -9.12 2.03
C LEU A 108 2.73 -9.13 1.94
N PRO A 109 3.38 -9.04 0.76
CA PRO A 109 4.84 -9.00 0.68
C PRO A 109 5.41 -7.77 1.39
N SER A 110 4.71 -6.63 1.32
CA SER A 110 5.11 -5.41 2.02
C SER A 110 5.08 -5.59 3.54
N MET A 111 4.03 -6.24 4.09
CA MET A 111 3.96 -6.58 5.51
C MET A 111 5.08 -7.54 5.91
N MET A 112 5.32 -8.59 5.12
CA MET A 112 6.41 -9.52 5.35
C MET A 112 7.77 -8.81 5.33
N ALA A 113 8.00 -7.90 4.39
CA ALA A 113 9.22 -7.13 4.30
C ALA A 113 9.46 -6.29 5.57
N VAL A 114 8.43 -5.63 6.09
CA VAL A 114 8.54 -4.89 7.36
C VAL A 114 8.91 -5.83 8.51
N VAL A 115 8.22 -6.96 8.65
CA VAL A 115 8.50 -7.93 9.72
C VAL A 115 9.94 -8.47 9.61
N ILE A 116 10.36 -8.89 8.42
CA ILE A 116 11.70 -9.45 8.18
C ILE A 116 12.78 -8.40 8.49
N LEU A 117 12.63 -7.17 7.97
CA LEU A 117 13.61 -6.10 8.18
C LEU A 117 13.67 -5.65 9.65
N MET A 118 12.55 -5.70 10.37
CA MET A 118 12.48 -5.36 11.79
C MET A 118 13.10 -6.44 12.68
N VAL A 119 12.88 -7.72 12.35
CA VAL A 119 13.41 -8.86 13.13
C VAL A 119 14.91 -9.07 12.85
N HIS A 120 15.38 -8.77 11.65
CA HIS A 120 16.76 -9.02 11.26
C HIS A 120 17.75 -8.08 12.00
N LYS A 121 18.42 -8.65 13.01
CA LYS A 121 19.55 -8.06 13.75
C LYS A 121 20.83 -8.83 13.40
N GLU A 122 21.94 -8.13 13.19
CA GLU A 122 23.26 -8.77 13.19
C GLU A 122 23.92 -8.50 14.55
N GLU A 123 24.56 -9.54 15.10
CA GLU A 123 25.41 -9.41 16.28
C GLU A 123 26.59 -8.49 15.91
N ALA A 124 26.83 -7.46 16.72
CA ALA A 124 28.00 -6.62 16.56
C ALA A 124 29.26 -7.49 16.74
N LYS A 125 30.10 -7.54 15.70
CA LYS A 125 31.34 -8.31 15.72
C LYS A 125 32.45 -7.55 16.45
#